data_AF-A0A4V6I238-F1
#
_entry.id   AF-A0A4V6I238-F1
#
_cell.length_a   1.000
_cell.length_b   1.000
_cell.length_c   1.000
_cell.angle_alpha   90.00
_cell.angle_beta   90.00
_cell.angle_gamma   90.00
#
_symmetry.space_group_name_H-M   'P 1'
#
loop_
_entity.id
_entity.type
_entity.pdbx_description
1 polymer ?
#
loop_
_entity_poly.entity_id
_entity_poly.type
_entity_poly.pdbx_seq_one_letter_code
_entity_poly.pdbx_strand_id
1 'polypeptide(L)'
;MHDFRSGFDSVSGRMGVIHTPYKDVKVNMIYAWRHFKENTYNKDRDNIKGGFFETFREPLFIVEQERKGQKAPSIYFYKPFFDENRAFLNLFGIGVDSSGNVTFRTFYLDSVGNRLESLLNDRNIKIKYIKET
;
A
#
# COMPACT_ATOMS: atom_id res chain seq x y z
N MET A 1 11.53 -14.82 -5.90
CA MET A 1 10.45 -15.05 -4.89
C MET A 1 11.02 -15.20 -3.47
N HIS A 2 12.20 -15.83 -3.31
CA HIS A 2 12.85 -15.99 -2.01
C HIS A 2 13.03 -14.65 -1.25
N ASP A 3 13.58 -13.63 -1.92
CA ASP A 3 13.80 -12.29 -1.33
C ASP A 3 12.52 -11.50 -1.04
N PHE A 4 11.40 -11.87 -1.67
CA PHE A 4 10.11 -11.25 -1.37
C PHE A 4 9.45 -11.90 -0.15
N ARG A 5 9.63 -13.22 0.02
CA ARG A 5 9.12 -13.95 1.18
C ARG A 5 9.81 -13.54 2.48
N SER A 6 11.10 -13.21 2.44
CA SER A 6 11.86 -12.78 3.61
C SER A 6 11.42 -11.42 4.18
N GLY A 7 10.67 -10.62 3.42
CA GLY A 7 10.14 -9.36 3.91
C GLY A 7 8.93 -9.50 4.83
N PHE A 8 8.29 -10.67 4.89
CA PHE A 8 7.13 -10.94 5.75
C PHE A 8 7.57 -11.39 7.15
N ASP A 9 6.81 -11.01 8.17
CA ASP A 9 7.13 -11.33 9.56
C ASP A 9 6.73 -12.77 9.91
N SER A 10 5.72 -13.33 9.24
CA SER A 10 5.46 -14.77 9.21
C SER A 10 4.82 -15.20 7.89
N VAL A 11 4.96 -16.48 7.55
CA VAL A 11 4.45 -17.05 6.29
C VAL A 11 3.71 -18.37 6.57
N SER A 12 2.52 -18.50 5.99
CA SER A 12 1.74 -19.74 5.99
C SER A 12 1.16 -19.99 4.58
N GLY A 13 1.71 -21.00 3.90
CA GLY A 13 1.36 -21.33 2.52
C GLY A 13 1.60 -20.16 1.55
N ARG A 14 0.51 -19.64 0.97
CA ARG A 14 0.51 -18.48 0.06
C ARG A 14 0.32 -17.13 0.76
N MET A 15 0.04 -17.13 2.06
CA MET A 15 -0.21 -15.93 2.83
C MET A 15 1.04 -15.54 3.62
N GLY A 16 1.37 -14.25 3.60
CA GLY A 16 2.37 -13.64 4.47
C GLY A 16 1.70 -12.63 5.41
N VAL A 17 2.22 -12.51 6.63
CA VAL A 17 1.77 -11.52 7.62
C VAL A 17 2.78 -10.39 7.67
N ILE A 18 2.29 -9.16 7.74
CA ILE A 18 3.08 -7.96 8.01
C ILE A 18 2.48 -7.26 9.23
N HIS A 19 3.29 -7.01 10.24
CA HIS A 19 2.97 -6.16 11.37
C HIS A 19 2.95 -4.69 10.93
N THR A 20 1.90 -3.97 11.33
CA THR A 20 1.73 -2.56 10.98
C THR A 20 1.32 -1.76 12.22
N PRO A 21 1.48 -0.42 12.20
CA PRO A 21 1.05 0.43 13.31
C PRO A 21 -0.46 0.40 13.62
N TYR A 22 -1.27 -0.18 12.74
CA TYR A 22 -2.73 -0.30 12.93
C TYR A 22 -3.14 -1.71 13.35
N LYS A 23 -2.81 -2.72 12.54
CA LYS A 23 -3.04 -4.14 12.82
C LYS A 23 -2.24 -5.03 11.89
N ASP A 24 -2.14 -6.31 12.24
CA ASP A 24 -1.55 -7.30 11.36
C ASP A 24 -2.34 -7.42 10.06
N VAL A 25 -1.62 -7.37 8.94
CA VAL A 25 -2.20 -7.52 7.61
C VAL A 25 -1.74 -8.83 7.00
N LYS A 26 -2.70 -9.58 6.47
CA LYS A 26 -2.45 -10.80 5.70
C LYS A 26 -2.43 -10.46 4.23
N VAL A 27 -1.34 -10.82 3.55
CA VAL A 27 -1.13 -10.57 2.13
C VAL A 27 -0.99 -11.89 1.40
N ASN A 28 -1.71 -12.04 0.29
CA ASN A 28 -1.50 -13.10 -0.66
C ASN A 28 -0.20 -12.82 -1.43
N MET A 29 0.87 -13.51 -1.06
CA MET A 29 2.22 -13.25 -1.58
C MET A 29 2.33 -13.52 -3.08
N ILE A 30 1.62 -14.53 -3.58
CA ILE A 30 1.62 -14.87 -5.01
C ILE A 30 0.97 -13.74 -5.80
N TYR A 31 -0.18 -13.25 -5.32
CA TYR A 31 -0.90 -12.15 -5.94
C TYR A 31 -0.07 -10.85 -5.91
N ALA A 32 0.55 -10.53 -4.77
CA ALA A 32 1.41 -9.37 -4.63
C ALA A 32 2.64 -9.44 -5.54
N TRP A 33 3.34 -10.59 -5.56
CA TRP A 33 4.49 -10.79 -6.43
C TRP A 33 4.15 -10.66 -7.92
N ARG A 34 2.99 -11.19 -8.34
CA ARG A 34 2.50 -11.02 -9.71
C ARG A 34 2.27 -9.56 -10.05
N HIS A 35 1.64 -8.76 -9.19
CA HIS A 35 1.47 -7.32 -9.45
C HIS A 35 2.79 -6.56 -9.62
N PHE A 36 3.88 -7.00 -8.97
CA PHE A 36 5.20 -6.40 -9.19
C PHE A 36 5.80 -6.72 -10.56
N LYS A 37 5.57 -7.94 -11.08
CA LYS A 37 6.16 -8.42 -12.34
C LYS A 37 5.27 -8.19 -13.56
N GLU A 38 3.97 -8.41 -13.42
CA GLU A 38 2.92 -8.36 -14.45
C GLU A 38 2.13 -7.04 -14.37
N ASN A 39 2.84 -5.91 -14.39
CA ASN A 39 2.21 -4.59 -14.46
C ASN A 39 1.88 -4.20 -15.92
N THR A 40 1.10 -3.13 -16.12
CA THR A 40 0.69 -2.63 -17.46
C THR A 40 1.85 -2.41 -18.43
N TYR A 41 3.08 -2.27 -17.92
CA TYR A 41 4.28 -2.07 -18.73
C TYR A 41 5.23 -3.29 -18.75
N ASN A 42 4.85 -4.41 -18.13
CA ASN A 42 5.67 -5.64 -17.97
C ASN A 42 7.11 -5.36 -17.51
N LYS A 43 7.30 -4.29 -16.72
CA LYS A 43 8.63 -3.91 -16.22
C LYS A 43 8.92 -4.63 -14.92
N ASP A 44 10.17 -5.04 -14.74
CA ASP A 44 10.64 -5.52 -13.44
C ASP A 44 10.64 -4.35 -12.43
N ARG A 45 9.77 -4.43 -11.42
CA ARG A 45 9.65 -3.45 -10.33
C ARG A 45 10.26 -3.96 -9.03
N ASP A 46 11.28 -4.81 -9.12
CA ASP A 46 11.96 -5.34 -7.94
C ASP A 46 12.52 -4.23 -7.02
N ASN A 47 12.88 -3.07 -7.59
CA ASN A 47 13.25 -1.86 -6.84
C ASN A 47 12.11 -1.27 -5.99
N ILE A 48 10.84 -1.55 -6.29
CA ILE A 48 9.68 -1.08 -5.52
C ILE A 48 9.39 -2.00 -4.31
N LYS A 49 10.03 -3.17 -4.21
CA LYS A 49 9.87 -4.08 -3.05
C LYS A 49 10.26 -3.43 -1.73
N GLY A 50 11.30 -2.57 -1.74
CA GLY A 50 11.68 -1.78 -0.57
C GLY A 50 10.54 -0.88 -0.11
N GLY A 51 9.99 -0.09 -1.04
CA GLY A 51 8.84 0.76 -0.77
C GLY A 51 7.59 -0.02 -0.36
N PHE A 52 7.39 -1.25 -0.85
CA PHE A 52 6.25 -2.09 -0.48
C PHE A 52 6.19 -2.37 1.03
N PHE A 53 7.22 -2.99 1.58
CA PHE A 53 7.24 -3.34 3.00
C PHE A 53 7.32 -2.09 3.88
N GLU A 54 8.08 -1.09 3.42
CA GLU A 54 8.21 0.17 4.15
C GLU A 54 6.87 0.93 4.26
N THR A 55 6.02 0.90 3.24
CA THR A 55 4.68 1.51 3.32
C THR A 55 3.76 0.80 4.32
N PHE A 56 3.91 -0.51 4.54
CA PHE A 56 3.16 -1.19 5.60
C PHE A 56 3.68 -0.89 7.01
N ARG A 57 5.01 -0.86 7.17
CA ARG A 57 5.67 -0.70 8.47
C ARG A 57 5.70 0.75 8.94
N GLU A 58 5.99 1.66 8.02
CA GLU A 58 6.19 3.09 8.25
C GLU A 58 5.31 3.95 7.32
N PRO A 59 3.97 3.79 7.34
CA PRO A 59 3.06 4.67 6.62
C PRO A 59 3.03 6.06 7.26
N LEU A 60 2.71 7.07 6.44
CA LEU A 60 2.28 8.38 6.93
C LEU A 60 0.86 8.32 7.47
N PHE A 61 -0.05 7.63 6.78
CA PHE A 61 -1.41 7.44 7.26
C PHE A 61 -2.03 6.14 6.71
N ILE A 62 -3.03 5.64 7.44
CA ILE A 62 -3.78 4.42 7.09
C ILE A 62 -5.26 4.75 7.08
N VAL A 63 -5.98 4.25 6.07
CA VAL A 63 -7.43 4.40 5.98
C VAL A 63 -8.12 3.08 5.72
N GLU A 64 -9.34 2.93 6.23
CA GLU A 64 -10.30 1.97 5.72
C GLU A 64 -11.14 2.64 4.64
N GLN A 65 -11.32 1.96 3.50
CA GLN A 65 -12.19 2.41 2.42
C GLN A 65 -13.26 1.34 2.17
N GLU A 66 -14.52 1.73 2.34
CA GLU A 66 -15.67 0.93 1.95
C GLU A 66 -15.94 1.11 0.45
N ARG A 67 -16.20 0.01 -0.28
CA ARG A 67 -16.59 0.05 -1.69
C ARG A 67 -17.85 -0.76 -1.91
N LYS A 68 -18.75 -0.22 -2.73
CA LYS A 68 -19.99 -0.88 -3.12
C LYS A 68 -19.67 -2.24 -3.76
N GLY A 69 -20.26 -3.31 -3.22
CA GLY A 69 -20.05 -4.68 -3.69
C GLY A 69 -18.89 -5.44 -3.02
N GLN A 70 -18.11 -4.82 -2.13
CA GLN A 70 -17.15 -5.54 -1.28
C GLN A 70 -17.81 -6.09 -0.01
N LYS A 71 -17.45 -7.32 0.38
CA LYS A 71 -17.94 -7.96 1.62
C LYS A 71 -17.38 -7.33 2.90
N ALA A 72 -16.24 -6.65 2.80
CA ALA A 72 -15.58 -5.98 3.90
C ALA A 72 -14.75 -4.80 3.36
N PRO A 73 -14.47 -3.77 4.19
CA PRO A 73 -13.62 -2.66 3.80
C PRO A 73 -12.21 -3.13 3.40
N SER A 74 -11.63 -2.43 2.44
CA SER A 74 -10.20 -2.57 2.12
C SER A 74 -9.39 -1.58 2.97
N ILE A 75 -8.17 -1.95 3.34
CA ILE A 75 -7.28 -1.09 4.14
C ILE A 75 -6.19 -0.54 3.23
N TYR A 76 -5.98 0.77 3.26
CA TYR A 76 -4.95 1.43 2.46
C TYR A 76 -3.89 2.07 3.35
N PHE A 77 -2.65 1.80 3.03
CA PHE A 77 -1.44 2.35 3.66
C PHE A 77 -0.83 3.36 2.70
N TYR A 78 -0.54 4.57 3.17
CA TYR A 78 0.02 5.62 2.34
C TYR A 78 1.35 6.13 2.91
N LYS A 79 2.38 6.21 2.07
CA LYS A 79 3.71 6.71 2.42
C LYS A 79 4.24 7.68 1.35
N PRO A 80 4.65 8.89 1.72
CA PRO A 80 5.28 9.81 0.79
C PRO A 80 6.73 9.38 0.51
N PHE A 81 7.17 9.60 -0.72
CA PHE A 81 8.58 9.50 -1.11
C PHE A 81 9.07 10.87 -1.54
N PHE A 82 10.32 11.16 -1.18
CA PHE A 82 10.98 12.43 -1.45
C PHE A 82 12.27 12.16 -2.22
N ASP A 83 12.74 13.17 -2.96
CA ASP A 83 14.07 13.14 -3.55
C ASP A 83 15.17 13.46 -2.53
N GLU A 84 16.41 13.50 -2.99
CA GLU A 84 17.59 13.80 -2.17
C GLU A 84 17.53 15.20 -1.52
N ASN A 85 16.81 16.14 -2.15
CA ASN A 85 16.60 17.50 -1.67
C ASN A 85 15.36 17.63 -0.77
N ARG A 86 14.73 16.49 -0.41
CA ARG A 86 13.47 16.42 0.32
C ARG A 86 12.28 17.05 -0.42
N ALA A 87 12.37 17.22 -1.73
CA ALA A 87 11.22 17.58 -2.54
C ALA A 87 10.29 16.37 -2.66
N PHE A 88 8.98 16.59 -2.48
CA PHE A 88 7.98 15.54 -2.59
C PHE A 88 7.97 14.97 -4.02
N LEU A 89 8.07 13.65 -4.17
CA LEU A 89 8.02 12.97 -5.47
C LEU A 89 6.64 12.38 -5.72
N ASN A 90 6.18 11.53 -4.80
CA ASN A 90 4.89 10.85 -4.91
C ASN A 90 4.37 10.39 -3.54
N LEU A 91 3.08 10.09 -3.48
CA LEU A 91 2.46 9.36 -2.39
C LEU A 91 2.14 7.95 -2.87
N PHE A 92 2.87 6.97 -2.35
CA PHE A 92 2.65 5.57 -2.65
C PHE A 92 1.62 4.99 -1.70
N GLY A 93 0.66 4.26 -2.27
CA GLY A 93 -0.48 3.68 -1.59
C GLY A 93 -0.58 2.18 -1.87
N ILE A 94 -0.81 1.40 -0.83
CA ILE A 94 -1.05 -0.04 -0.94
C ILE A 94 -2.35 -0.38 -0.25
N GLY A 95 -3.32 -0.85 -1.04
CA GLY A 95 -4.59 -1.39 -0.55
C GLY A 95 -4.50 -2.89 -0.32
N VAL A 96 -5.13 -3.40 0.72
CA VAL A 96 -5.30 -4.84 0.97
C VAL A 96 -6.77 -5.12 1.22
N ASP A 97 -7.34 -6.04 0.43
CA ASP A 97 -8.71 -6.52 0.62
C ASP A 97 -8.80 -7.63 1.67
N SER A 98 -10.02 -8.07 2.01
CA SER A 98 -10.24 -9.13 3.00
C SER A 98 -9.72 -10.52 2.58
N SER A 99 -9.38 -10.71 1.31
CA SER A 99 -8.74 -11.94 0.81
C SER A 99 -7.22 -11.83 0.80
N GLY A 100 -6.67 -10.68 1.22
CA GLY A 100 -5.25 -10.37 1.20
C GLY A 100 -4.70 -9.99 -0.17
N ASN A 101 -5.56 -9.71 -1.15
CA ASN A 101 -5.10 -9.24 -2.46
C ASN A 101 -4.69 -7.78 -2.34
N VAL A 102 -3.54 -7.45 -2.92
CA VAL A 102 -2.98 -6.10 -2.87
C VAL A 102 -3.40 -5.27 -4.09
N THR A 103 -3.60 -3.97 -3.91
CA THR A 103 -3.81 -3.01 -5.00
C THR A 103 -2.86 -1.84 -4.83
N PHE A 104 -2.08 -1.54 -5.86
CA PHE A 104 -1.19 -0.37 -5.86
C PHE A 104 -1.95 0.88 -6.28
N ARG A 105 -1.78 1.96 -5.52
CA ARG A 105 -2.22 3.31 -5.84
C ARG A 105 -1.02 4.22 -5.74
N THR A 106 -0.63 4.87 -6.84
CA THR A 106 0.44 5.86 -6.79
C THR A 106 -0.14 7.20 -7.17
N PHE A 107 -0.08 8.15 -6.24
CA PHE A 107 -0.38 9.55 -6.52
C PHE A 107 0.93 10.23 -6.86
N TYR A 108 1.16 10.44 -8.16
CA TYR A 108 2.19 11.35 -8.61
C TYR A 108 1.84 12.78 -8.18
N LEU A 109 2.84 13.67 -8.17
CA LEU A 109 2.64 15.11 -8.14
C LEU A 109 1.53 15.51 -9.12
N ASP A 110 0.34 15.69 -8.58
CA ASP A 110 -0.78 16.27 -9.28
C ASP A 110 -0.60 17.78 -9.15
N SER A 111 -0.24 18.45 -10.25
CA SER A 111 -0.07 19.90 -10.26
C SER A 111 -1.34 20.65 -9.84
N VAL A 112 -2.48 19.98 -9.82
CA VAL A 112 -3.79 20.51 -9.44
C VAL A 112 -4.18 20.14 -8.00
N GLY A 113 -3.49 19.19 -7.34
CA GLY A 113 -3.74 18.80 -5.94
C GLY A 113 -5.04 18.02 -5.65
N ASN A 114 -5.93 17.90 -6.64
CA ASN A 114 -7.30 17.38 -6.46
C ASN A 114 -7.39 15.92 -6.01
N ARG A 115 -6.41 15.07 -6.35
CA ARG A 115 -6.50 13.63 -6.08
C ARG A 115 -6.40 13.26 -4.59
N LEU A 116 -5.51 13.92 -3.85
CA LEU A 116 -5.36 13.66 -2.41
C LEU A 116 -6.54 14.28 -1.66
N GLU A 117 -6.92 15.51 -2.02
CA GLU A 117 -8.06 16.20 -1.43
C GLU A 117 -9.37 15.42 -1.65
N SER A 118 -9.61 14.93 -2.87
CA SER A 118 -10.77 14.08 -3.18
C SER A 118 -10.76 12.78 -2.37
N LEU A 119 -9.59 12.23 -2.05
CA LEU A 119 -9.47 11.02 -1.23
C LEU A 119 -9.79 11.33 0.25
N LEU A 120 -9.26 12.43 0.78
CA LEU A 120 -9.50 12.82 2.17
C LEU A 120 -10.96 13.26 2.41
N ASN A 121 -11.63 13.79 1.39
CA ASN A 121 -13.02 14.21 1.45
C ASN A 121 -14.05 13.10 1.10
N ASP A 122 -13.59 11.89 0.78
CA ASP A 122 -14.48 10.74 0.51
C ASP A 122 -15.16 10.28 1.81
N ARG A 123 -16.49 10.36 1.86
CA ARG A 123 -17.28 9.92 3.03
C ARG A 123 -17.15 8.43 3.34
N ASN A 124 -16.66 7.63 2.39
CA ASN A 124 -16.44 6.19 2.57
C ASN A 124 -15.04 5.88 3.13
N ILE A 125 -14.25 6.92 3.43
CA ILE A 125 -12.91 6.79 3.99
C ILE A 125 -12.93 7.10 5.49
N LYS A 126 -12.33 6.18 6.26
CA LYS A 126 -12.16 6.31 7.70
C LYS A 126 -10.67 6.26 8.01
N ILE A 127 -10.11 7.36 8.48
CA ILE A 127 -8.71 7.40 8.92
C ILE A 127 -8.56 6.54 10.18
N LYS A 128 -7.55 5.66 10.19
CA LYS A 128 -7.26 4.74 11.30
C LYS A 128 -5.94 5.03 12.00
N TYR A 129 -5.03 5.68 11.29
CA TYR A 129 -3.70 6.02 11.79
C TYR A 129 -3.18 7.21 11.01
N ILE A 130 -2.51 8.12 11.70
CA ILE A 130 -1.68 9.18 11.15
C ILE A 130 -0.38 9.15 11.95
N LYS A 131 0.76 9.13 11.27
CA LYS A 131 2.07 9.22 11.90
C LYS A 131 2.24 10.64 12.44
N GLU A 132 2.45 10.76 13.74
CA GLU A 132 2.88 12.02 14.36
C GLU A 132 4.28 12.38 13.85
N THR A 133 4.45 13.65 13.44
CA THR A 133 5.70 14.21 12.91
C THR A 133 6.39 15.10 13.93
#